data_AF-A0A2N5VR07-F1
#
_entry.id   AF-A0A2N5VR07-F1
#
_cell.length_a   1.000
_cell.length_b   1.000
_cell.length_c   1.000
_cell.angle_alpha   90.00
_cell.angle_beta   90.00
_cell.angle_gamma   90.00
#
_symmetry.space_group_name_H-M   'P 1'
#
loop_
_entity.id
_entity.type
_entity.pdbx_description
1 polymer ?
#
loop_
_entity_poly.entity_id
_entity_poly.type
_entity_poly.pdbx_seq_one_letter_code
_entity_poly.pdbx_strand_id
1 'polypeptide(L)'
;MIGSTSIGSFIGGLYARNSDLISTLGRAKMFSPRIATYWKLLTDLTYPVVAYTTCHEFNRGIYKSFYDYHIEDFWLPFWANTTNITWSRMEVHTTGYAWRYIRVSMSLAGLLLPLCDEGDMLVDGGYVHTSFI
;
A
#
# COMPACT_ATOMS: atom_id res chain seq x y z
N MET A 1 10.84 15.65 -2.14
CA MET A 1 10.34 14.43 -1.49
C MET A 1 8.84 14.34 -1.67
N ILE A 2 8.31 13.18 -2.01
CA ILE A 2 6.87 12.91 -2.14
C ILE A 2 6.45 12.06 -0.94
N GLY A 3 5.52 12.60 -0.14
CA GLY A 3 4.89 11.88 0.96
C GLY A 3 3.56 11.28 0.54
N SER A 4 3.22 10.12 1.07
CA SER A 4 2.02 9.42 0.63
C SER A 4 1.41 8.49 1.67
N THR A 5 0.07 8.44 1.65
CA THR A 5 -0.76 7.61 2.55
C THR A 5 -1.84 6.90 1.72
N SER A 6 -2.10 5.62 2.00
CA SER A 6 -3.15 4.84 1.35
C SER A 6 -3.04 4.84 -0.18
N ILE A 7 -4.12 5.07 -0.92
CA ILE A 7 -4.11 5.14 -2.40
C ILE A 7 -3.10 6.18 -2.94
N GLY A 8 -2.81 7.22 -2.15
CA GLY A 8 -1.78 8.21 -2.47
C GLY A 8 -0.39 7.57 -2.59
N SER A 9 -0.10 6.51 -1.83
CA SER A 9 1.19 5.80 -1.90
C SER A 9 1.35 5.00 -3.19
N PHE A 10 0.25 4.48 -3.72
CA PHE A 10 0.24 3.81 -5.00
C PHE A 10 0.48 4.80 -6.16
N ILE A 11 -0.24 5.91 -6.18
CA ILE A 11 -0.11 6.92 -7.25
C ILE A 11 1.23 7.66 -7.14
N GLY A 12 1.57 8.10 -5.92
CA GLY A 12 2.81 8.80 -5.59
C GLY A 12 4.04 7.94 -5.85
N GLY A 13 4.00 6.65 -5.52
CA GLY A 13 5.08 5.71 -5.83
C GLY A 13 5.24 5.46 -7.33
N LEU A 14 4.15 5.30 -8.07
CA LEU A 14 4.22 5.16 -9.54
C LEU A 14 4.80 6.42 -10.20
N TYR A 15 4.41 7.58 -9.70
CA TYR A 15 4.93 8.88 -10.17
C TYR A 15 6.41 9.04 -9.82
N ALA A 16 6.81 8.73 -8.59
CA ALA A 16 8.19 8.78 -8.14
C ALA A 16 9.11 7.83 -8.92
N ARG A 17 8.58 6.69 -9.37
CA ARG A 17 9.32 5.71 -10.18
C ARG A 17 9.46 6.14 -11.65
N ASN A 18 8.37 6.53 -12.29
CA ASN A 18 8.37 6.70 -13.75
C ASN A 18 8.67 8.14 -14.19
N SER A 19 8.60 9.14 -13.31
CA SER A 19 8.70 10.59 -13.58
C SER A 19 7.65 11.17 -14.58
N ASP A 20 7.07 10.33 -15.43
CA ASP A 20 6.05 10.67 -16.41
C ASP A 20 4.62 10.49 -15.87
N LEU A 21 3.80 11.53 -16.00
CA LEU A 21 2.38 11.52 -15.64
C LEU A 21 1.56 10.54 -16.49
N ILE A 22 1.84 10.44 -17.78
CA ILE A 22 1.07 9.62 -18.72
C ILE A 22 1.22 8.13 -18.41
N SER A 23 2.45 7.68 -18.12
CA SER A 23 2.73 6.28 -17.77
C SER A 23 2.15 5.92 -16.39
N THR A 24 2.18 6.86 -15.44
CA THR A 24 1.59 6.75 -14.11
C THR A 24 0.06 6.58 -14.22
N LEU A 25 -0.61 7.44 -15.00
CA LEU A 25 -2.05 7.34 -15.23
C LEU A 25 -2.46 6.07 -15.98
N GLY A 26 -1.66 5.63 -16.96
CA GLY A 26 -1.88 4.38 -17.68
C GLY A 26 -1.85 3.16 -16.75
N ARG A 27 -0.85 3.09 -15.86
CA ARG A 27 -0.74 2.01 -14.86
C ARG A 27 -1.85 2.09 -13.81
N ALA A 28 -2.20 3.29 -13.34
CA ALA A 28 -3.31 3.48 -12.42
C ALA A 28 -4.66 3.07 -13.03
N LYS A 29 -4.91 3.40 -14.29
CA LYS A 29 -6.10 2.93 -15.04
C LYS A 29 -6.13 1.42 -15.22
N MET A 30 -4.99 0.76 -15.40
CA MET A 30 -4.93 -0.71 -15.47
C MET A 30 -5.16 -1.39 -14.11
N PHE A 31 -4.83 -0.69 -13.02
CA PHE A 31 -5.05 -1.16 -11.66
C PHE A 31 -6.52 -1.00 -11.23
N SER A 32 -7.15 0.15 -11.50
CA SER A 32 -8.53 0.47 -11.11
C SER A 32 -9.59 -0.63 -11.36
N PRO A 33 -9.73 -1.21 -12.57
CA PRO A 33 -10.76 -2.23 -12.83
C PRO A 33 -10.49 -3.55 -12.09
N ARG A 34 -9.22 -3.83 -11.75
CA ARG A 34 -8.85 -5.05 -11.00
C ARG A 34 -9.29 -4.98 -9.54
N ILE A 35 -9.29 -3.77 -8.95
CA ILE A 35 -9.74 -3.55 -7.56
C ILE A 35 -11.24 -3.26 -7.48
N ALA A 36 -11.81 -2.55 -8.46
CA ALA A 36 -13.22 -2.14 -8.46
C ALA A 36 -14.22 -3.30 -8.60
N THR A 37 -13.74 -4.51 -8.90
CA THR A 37 -14.61 -5.67 -9.01
C THR A 37 -14.98 -6.16 -7.61
N TYR A 38 -16.06 -5.62 -7.02
CA TYR A 38 -16.64 -6.10 -5.76
C TYR A 38 -16.85 -7.62 -5.74
N TRP A 39 -17.18 -8.21 -6.89
CA TRP A 39 -17.32 -9.67 -7.03
C TRP A 39 -16.02 -10.44 -6.77
N LYS A 40 -14.85 -9.91 -7.16
CA LYS A 40 -13.55 -10.55 -6.90
C LYS A 40 -13.12 -10.38 -5.44
N LEU A 41 -13.39 -9.21 -4.88
CA LEU A 41 -13.21 -8.92 -3.46
C LEU A 41 -14.08 -9.85 -2.58
N LEU A 42 -15.32 -10.12 -3.02
CA LEU A 42 -16.27 -11.01 -2.37
C LEU A 42 -15.97 -12.50 -2.58
N THR A 43 -15.44 -12.93 -3.74
CA THR A 43 -15.04 -14.33 -3.94
C THR A 43 -13.76 -14.70 -3.18
N ASP A 44 -12.89 -13.73 -2.89
CA ASP A 44 -11.72 -13.89 -2.01
C ASP A 44 -12.09 -13.80 -0.51
N LEU A 45 -13.38 -13.68 -0.17
CA LEU A 45 -13.91 -13.69 1.20
C LEU A 45 -13.86 -15.12 1.76
N THR A 46 -12.68 -15.51 2.25
CA THR A 46 -12.55 -16.78 2.98
C THR A 46 -13.14 -16.60 4.37
N TYR A 47 -14.20 -17.34 4.67
CA TYR A 47 -14.85 -17.56 5.98
C TYR A 47 -14.41 -16.65 7.15
N PRO A 48 -15.32 -15.84 7.73
CA PRO A 48 -14.97 -14.76 8.66
C PRO A 48 -14.57 -15.34 10.03
N VAL A 49 -13.29 -15.65 10.20
CA VAL A 49 -12.73 -16.01 11.50
C VAL A 49 -11.46 -15.20 11.81
N VAL A 50 -10.76 -14.64 10.81
CA VAL A 50 -9.49 -13.92 11.07
C VAL A 50 -9.19 -12.69 10.17
N ALA A 51 -9.78 -12.54 8.97
CA ALA A 51 -9.60 -11.34 8.14
C ALA A 51 -10.77 -11.12 7.16
N TYR A 52 -11.20 -9.87 6.94
CA TYR A 52 -12.35 -9.56 6.07
C TYR A 52 -12.04 -9.64 4.56
N THR A 53 -10.78 -9.69 4.11
CA THR A 53 -10.42 -9.97 2.71
C THR A 53 -9.05 -10.65 2.62
N THR A 54 -8.92 -11.75 1.87
CA THR A 54 -7.61 -12.40 1.62
C THR A 54 -6.72 -11.53 0.70
N CYS A 55 -7.33 -10.62 -0.07
CA CYS A 55 -6.68 -9.59 -0.91
C CYS A 55 -5.53 -10.12 -1.78
N HIS A 56 -5.62 -11.36 -2.25
CA HIS A 56 -4.56 -11.99 -3.04
C HIS A 56 -4.37 -11.28 -4.39
N GLU A 57 -5.47 -10.99 -5.08
CA GLU A 57 -5.42 -10.25 -6.36
C GLU A 57 -4.99 -8.79 -6.19
N PHE A 58 -5.31 -8.17 -5.06
CA PHE A 58 -4.87 -6.81 -4.74
C PHE A 58 -3.35 -6.77 -4.53
N ASN A 59 -2.83 -7.66 -3.70
CA ASN A 59 -1.39 -7.82 -3.48
C ASN A 59 -0.66 -8.12 -4.78
N ARG A 60 -1.22 -9.02 -5.61
CA ARG A 60 -0.67 -9.32 -6.94
C ARG A 60 -0.70 -8.12 -7.88
N GLY A 61 -1.73 -7.27 -7.79
CA GLY A 61 -1.83 -6.03 -8.56
C GLY A 61 -0.76 -5.00 -8.19
N ILE A 62 -0.53 -4.80 -6.90
CA ILE A 62 0.53 -3.91 -6.39
C ILE A 62 1.92 -4.47 -6.75
N TYR A 63 2.14 -5.76 -6.51
CA TYR A 63 3.39 -6.43 -6.88
C TYR A 63 3.67 -6.34 -8.38
N LYS A 64 2.67 -6.51 -9.25
CA LYS A 64 2.87 -6.32 -10.71
C LYS A 64 3.18 -4.87 -11.10
N SER A 65 2.74 -3.90 -10.30
CA SER A 65 2.95 -2.48 -10.58
C SER A 65 4.33 -2.01 -10.16
N PHE A 66 4.84 -2.51 -9.02
CA PHE A 66 6.10 -2.09 -8.42
C PHE A 66 7.23 -3.12 -8.52
N TYR A 67 6.92 -4.40 -8.68
CA TYR A 67 7.86 -5.52 -8.75
C TYR A 67 8.89 -5.45 -7.61
N ASP A 68 10.13 -5.88 -7.84
CA ASP A 68 11.22 -5.87 -6.87
C ASP A 68 11.95 -4.53 -6.77
N TYR A 69 11.24 -3.42 -7.03
CA TYR A 69 11.83 -2.09 -6.85
C TYR A 69 11.86 -1.71 -5.37
N HIS A 70 13.00 -1.16 -4.94
CA HIS A 70 13.11 -0.54 -3.64
C HIS A 70 12.70 0.93 -3.69
N ILE A 71 12.32 1.48 -2.53
CA ILE A 71 11.93 2.89 -2.41
C ILE A 71 13.11 3.81 -2.73
N GLU A 72 14.30 3.42 -2.29
CA GLU A 72 15.55 4.14 -2.54
C GLU A 72 15.94 4.22 -4.02
N ASP A 73 15.46 3.29 -4.85
CA ASP A 73 15.75 3.21 -6.28
C ASP A 73 14.85 4.12 -7.14
N PHE A 74 13.93 4.85 -6.52
CA PHE A 74 13.02 5.75 -7.25
C PHE A 74 13.75 7.01 -7.75
N TRP A 75 13.28 7.53 -8.89
CA TRP A 75 13.81 8.77 -9.48
C TRP A 75 13.59 9.98 -8.59
N LEU A 76 12.49 10.00 -7.84
CA LEU A 76 12.18 11.04 -6.87
C LEU A 76 12.18 10.45 -5.46
N PRO A 77 12.70 11.19 -4.46
CA PRO A 77 12.72 10.70 -3.09
C PRO A 77 11.29 10.55 -2.58
N PHE A 78 10.92 9.31 -2.23
CA PHE A 78 9.58 8.88 -1.85
C PHE A 78 9.58 8.31 -0.44
N TRP A 79 8.48 8.50 0.29
CA TRP A 79 8.27 7.83 1.56
C TRP A 79 6.80 7.43 1.73
N ALA A 80 6.59 6.26 2.32
CA ALA A 80 5.26 5.72 2.59
C ALA A 80 5.00 5.74 4.10
N ASN A 81 3.84 6.27 4.49
CA ASN A 81 3.42 6.30 5.89
C ASN A 81 2.68 5.01 6.28
N THR A 82 3.04 4.42 7.42
CA THR A 82 2.34 3.29 8.03
C THR A 82 2.16 3.51 9.54
N THR A 83 1.27 2.76 10.15
CA THR A 83 1.06 2.67 11.59
C THR A 83 1.62 1.35 12.09
N ASN A 84 2.57 1.42 13.00
CA ASN A 84 3.03 0.27 13.77
C ASN A 84 2.07 0.03 14.94
N ILE A 85 1.36 -1.11 14.92
CA ILE A 85 0.39 -1.47 15.97
C ILE A 85 1.10 -1.93 17.24
N THR A 86 2.28 -2.53 17.15
CA THR A 86 3.04 -3.03 18.32
C THR A 86 3.31 -1.91 19.33
N TRP A 87 3.66 -0.72 18.84
CA TRP A 87 3.94 0.45 19.68
C TRP A 87 2.93 1.59 19.54
N SER A 88 1.89 1.42 18.71
CA SER A 88 0.91 2.46 18.40
C SER A 88 1.56 3.77 17.92
N ARG A 89 2.53 3.65 17.02
CA ARG A 89 3.32 4.78 16.51
C ARG A 89 3.26 4.83 14.99
N MET A 90 3.43 6.03 14.46
CA MET A 90 3.58 6.24 13.03
C MET A 90 5.01 5.90 12.60
N GLU A 91 5.13 5.18 11.50
CA GLU A 91 6.39 4.74 10.95
C GLU A 91 6.49 5.15 9.48
N VAL A 92 7.59 5.81 9.14
CA VAL A 92 7.84 6.34 7.80
C VAL A 92 8.89 5.49 7.13
N HIS A 93 8.51 4.83 6.04
CA HIS A 93 9.42 3.97 5.29
C HIS A 93 10.00 4.71 4.10
N THR A 94 11.33 4.79 4.08
CA THR A 94 12.13 5.38 3.01
C THR A 94 13.05 4.37 2.33
N THR A 95 13.14 3.15 2.88
CA THR A 95 14.04 2.09 2.41
C THR A 95 13.31 0.76 2.33
N GLY A 96 13.71 -0.10 1.39
CA GLY A 96 13.18 -1.46 1.22
C GLY A 96 12.12 -1.58 0.11
N TYR A 97 11.52 -2.76 -0.03
CA TYR A 97 10.62 -3.05 -1.16
C TYR A 97 9.39 -2.15 -1.19
N ALA A 98 9.27 -1.33 -2.24
CA ALA A 98 8.21 -0.34 -2.35
C ALA A 98 6.82 -0.96 -2.34
N TRP A 99 6.64 -2.11 -3.01
CA TRP A 99 5.36 -2.80 -3.06
C TRP A 99 4.86 -3.24 -1.68
N ARG A 100 5.77 -3.57 -0.74
CA ARG A 100 5.41 -3.97 0.64
C ARG A 100 4.84 -2.77 1.37
N TYR A 101 5.58 -1.68 1.46
CA TYR A 101 5.17 -0.49 2.22
C TYR A 101 3.98 0.24 1.59
N ILE A 102 3.87 0.28 0.26
CA ILE A 102 2.69 0.81 -0.45
C ILE A 102 1.46 -0.05 -0.13
N ARG A 103 1.60 -1.39 -0.14
CA ARG A 103 0.51 -2.29 0.28
C ARG A 103 0.12 -2.03 1.73
N VAL A 104 1.07 -1.92 2.66
CA VAL A 104 0.77 -1.63 4.08
C VAL A 104 0.05 -0.32 4.25
N SER A 105 0.55 0.74 3.59
CA SER A 105 -0.06 2.06 3.63
C SER A 105 -1.50 2.05 3.12
N MET A 106 -1.86 1.13 2.23
CA MET A 106 -3.23 0.91 1.73
C MET A 106 -4.06 -0.09 2.55
N SER A 107 -3.46 -0.82 3.48
CA SER A 107 -4.06 -1.96 4.18
C SER A 107 -4.56 -1.55 5.56
N LEU A 108 -5.81 -1.10 5.64
CA LEU A 108 -6.46 -0.69 6.89
C LEU A 108 -6.58 -1.88 7.87
N ALA A 109 -6.26 -1.64 9.15
CA ALA A 109 -6.37 -2.63 10.22
C ALA A 109 -7.75 -3.29 10.23
N GLY A 110 -7.78 -4.62 10.08
CA GLY A 110 -9.02 -5.41 10.04
C GLY A 110 -9.49 -5.77 8.63
N LEU A 111 -9.05 -5.10 7.57
CA LEU A 111 -9.39 -5.47 6.19
C LEU A 111 -8.38 -6.46 5.58
N LEU A 112 -7.09 -6.21 5.82
CA LEU A 112 -5.97 -7.03 5.37
C LEU A 112 -5.10 -7.49 6.54
N LEU A 113 -4.44 -8.63 6.38
CA LEU A 113 -3.47 -9.14 7.36
C LEU A 113 -2.32 -8.12 7.54
N PRO A 114 -1.94 -7.80 8.78
CA PRO A 114 -0.80 -6.92 9.06
C PRO A 114 0.47 -7.49 8.44
N LEU A 115 1.37 -6.62 8.00
CA LEU A 115 2.69 -7.03 7.50
C LEU A 115 3.66 -7.00 8.68
N CYS A 116 4.28 -8.14 8.95
CA CYS A 116 5.38 -8.21 9.90
C CYS A 116 6.65 -7.73 9.21
N ASP A 117 7.27 -6.70 9.75
CA ASP A 117 8.61 -6.23 9.37
C ASP A 117 9.44 -6.13 10.64
N GLU A 118 10.59 -6.79 10.67
CA GLU A 118 11.56 -6.78 11.79
C GLU A 118 11.04 -7.14 13.21
N GLY A 119 9.86 -7.76 13.30
CA GLY A 119 9.22 -8.11 14.57
C GLY A 119 7.99 -7.27 14.89
N ASP A 120 7.70 -6.28 14.06
CA ASP A 120 6.61 -5.34 14.25
C ASP A 120 5.48 -5.49 13.24
N MET A 121 4.27 -5.25 13.73
CA MET A 121 3.06 -5.32 12.91
C MET A 121 2.74 -3.95 12.34
N LEU A 122 3.02 -3.78 11.05
CA LEU A 122 2.73 -2.57 10.29
C LEU A 122 1.36 -2.65 9.60
N VAL A 123 0.60 -1.58 9.70
CA VAL A 123 -0.78 -1.43 9.19
C VAL A 123 -0.99 0.00 8.65
N ASP A 124 -2.10 0.32 7.97
CA ASP A 124 -2.36 1.65 7.38
C ASP A 124 -2.18 2.82 8.37
N GLY A 125 -1.58 3.91 7.88
CA GLY A 125 -1.34 5.19 8.57
C GLY A 125 -2.62 5.93 9.02
N GLY A 126 -3.80 5.54 8.53
CA GLY A 126 -5.07 6.19 8.85
C GLY A 126 -5.48 6.16 10.33
N TYR A 127 -4.98 5.22 11.13
CA TYR A 127 -5.35 5.08 12.54
C TYR A 127 -4.74 6.15 13.46
N VAL A 128 -3.55 6.66 13.12
CA VAL A 128 -2.86 7.68 13.94
C VAL A 128 -3.09 9.09 13.39
N HIS A 129 -3.50 9.21 12.13
CA HIS A 129 -3.81 10.50 11.48
C HIS A 129 -5.30 10.68 11.19
N THR A 130 -6.13 10.59 12.23
CA THR A 130 -7.48 11.18 12.20
C THR A 130 -7.62 12.18 13.36
N SER A 131 -6.79 13.22 13.37
CA SER A 131 -6.95 14.38 14.27
C SER A 131 -6.27 15.62 13.67
N PHE A 132 -7.16 16.52 13.21
CA PHE A 132 -7.04 17.98 13.05
C PHE A 132 -6.05 18.58 12.03
N ILE A 133 -6.70 19.24 11.04
CA ILE A 133 -6.38 20.54 10.38
C ILE A 133 -5.04 20.63 9.65
#